data_AF-A0A3D0LG32-F1
#
_entry.id   AF-A0A3D0LG32-F1
#
_cell.length_a   1.000
_cell.length_b   1.000
_cell.length_c   1.000
_cell.angle_alpha   90.00
_cell.angle_beta   90.00
_cell.angle_gamma   90.00
#
_symmetry.space_group_name_H-M   'P 1'
#
loop_
_entity.id
_entity.type
_entity.pdbx_description
1 polymer ?
#
loop_
_entity_poly.entity_id
_entity_poly.type
_entity_poly.pdbx_seq_one_letter_code
_entity_poly.pdbx_strand_id
1 'polypeptide(L)' 'LVDGEFVEARKNLRLRFRGSDNQRIIKVKESLEKGEVVLSEYMEGRI' A
#
# COMPACT_ATOMS: atom_id res chain seq x y z
N LEU A 1 6.36 2.36 -0.26
CA LEU A 1 6.02 2.78 1.13
C LEU A 1 4.63 2.24 1.46
N VAL A 2 4.41 1.81 2.70
CA VAL A 2 3.06 1.48 3.19
C VAL A 2 2.37 2.77 3.58
N ASP A 3 1.20 3.01 3.03
CA ASP A 3 0.37 4.20 3.25
C ASP A 3 -0.94 3.80 3.95
N GLY A 4 -1.40 4.61 4.90
CA GLY A 4 -2.60 4.37 5.71
C GLY A 4 -2.35 3.68 7.06
N GLU A 5 -3.25 3.93 8.01
CA GLU A 5 -3.21 3.42 9.37
C GLU A 5 -3.39 1.89 9.43
N PHE A 6 -2.75 1.24 10.40
CA PHE A 6 -3.06 -0.15 10.72
C PHE A 6 -4.37 -0.24 11.50
N VAL A 7 -5.32 -1.03 11.00
CA VAL A 7 -6.61 -1.28 11.65
C VAL A 7 -6.69 -2.75 12.04
N GLU A 8 -6.77 -3.03 13.34
CA GLU A 8 -6.75 -4.42 13.85
C GLU A 8 -7.91 -5.26 13.32
N ALA A 9 -9.12 -4.70 13.24
CA ALA A 9 -10.28 -5.37 12.66
C ALA A 9 -10.12 -5.74 11.17
N ARG A 10 -9.17 -5.09 10.48
CA ARG A 10 -8.85 -5.31 9.07
C ARG A 10 -7.49 -6.02 8.89
N LYS A 11 -6.95 -6.58 9.97
CA LYS A 11 -5.66 -7.28 9.97
C LYS A 11 -5.71 -8.45 9.00
N ASN A 12 -4.73 -8.51 8.10
CA ASN A 12 -4.62 -9.60 7.15
C ASN A 12 -3.15 -9.98 6.94
N LEU A 13 -2.77 -11.12 7.53
CA LEU A 13 -1.38 -11.63 7.52
C LEU A 13 -0.94 -12.19 6.15
N ARG A 14 -1.84 -12.34 5.19
CA ARG A 14 -1.49 -12.80 3.82
C ARG A 14 -0.93 -11.67 2.96
N LEU A 15 -0.99 -10.43 3.43
CA LEU A 15 -0.51 -9.26 2.71
C LEU A 15 1.01 -9.15 2.88
N ARG A 16 1.74 -9.09 1.77
CA ARG A 16 3.21 -9.19 1.74
C ARG A 16 3.95 -8.11 2.54
N PHE A 17 3.44 -6.87 2.50
CA PHE A 17 4.15 -5.69 3.03
C PHE A 17 3.32 -4.84 3.98
N ARG A 18 2.06 -5.21 4.24
CA ARG A 18 1.11 -4.38 5.01
C ARG A 18 0.36 -5.24 6.01
N GLY A 19 -0.05 -4.64 7.13
CA GLY A 19 -0.71 -5.35 8.22
C GLY A 19 -2.22 -5.41 8.09
N SER A 20 -2.82 -4.42 7.43
CA SER A 20 -4.27 -4.31 7.25
C SER A 20 -4.66 -4.05 5.80
N ASP A 21 -5.84 -4.54 5.39
CA ASP A 21 -6.28 -4.48 3.99
C ASP A 21 -6.72 -3.09 3.50
N ASN A 22 -6.81 -2.08 4.38
CA ASN A 22 -6.97 -0.67 4.02
C ASN A 22 -5.67 0.01 3.59
N GLN A 23 -4.51 -0.53 3.98
CA GLN A 23 -3.23 0.13 3.73
C GLN A 23 -2.82 -0.03 2.27
N ARG A 24 -2.18 0.96 1.65
CA ARG A 24 -1.75 0.89 0.24
C ARG A 24 -0.25 0.75 0.15
N ILE A 25 0.27 0.18 -0.93
CA ILE A 25 1.68 0.26 -1.27
C ILE A 25 1.83 1.29 -2.38
N ILE A 26 2.57 2.36 -2.09
CA ILE A 26 2.73 3.50 -2.99
C ILE A 26 4.19 3.71 -3.39
N LYS A 27 4.39 4.27 -4.59
CA LYS A 27 5.70 4.70 -5.10
C LYS A 27 5.94 6.16 -4.69
N VAL A 28 6.67 6.37 -3.59
CA VAL A 28 6.84 7.70 -2.97
C VAL A 28 7.44 8.73 -3.93
N LYS A 29 8.55 8.40 -4.60
CA LYS A 29 9.22 9.31 -5.52
C LYS A 29 8.27 9.77 -6.64
N GLU A 30 7.67 8.82 -7.33
CA GLU A 30 6.74 9.08 -8.43
C GLU A 30 5.49 9.84 -7.95
N SER A 31 5.01 9.56 -6.74
CA SER A 31 3.85 10.26 -6.17
C SER A 31 4.16 11.72 -5.87
N LEU A 32 5.37 12.01 -5.34
CA LEU A 32 5.82 13.38 -5.08
C LEU A 32 6.04 14.15 -6.38
N GLU A 33 6.60 13.50 -7.40
CA GLU A 33 6.84 14.11 -8.72
C GLU A 33 5.54 14.47 -9.43
N LYS A 34 4.51 13.62 -9.36
CA LYS A 34 3.21 13.84 -10.01
C LYS A 34 2.22 14.65 -9.17
N GLY A 35 2.48 14.78 -7.86
CA GLY A 35 1.53 15.39 -6.92
C GLY A 35 0.27 14.56 -6.68
N GLU A 36 0.28 13.28 -7.05
CA GLU A 36 -0.84 12.35 -6.86
C GLU A 36 -0.33 10.99 -6.37
N VAL A 37 -1.19 10.19 -5.75
CA VAL A 37 -0.80 8.88 -5.23
C VAL A 37 -0.61 7.89 -6.38
N VAL A 38 0.61 7.37 -6.53
CA VAL A 38 0.92 6.29 -7.47
C VAL A 38 1.00 4.95 -6.75
N LEU A 39 0.10 4.03 -7.09
CA LEU A 39 0.11 2.67 -6.56
C LEU A 39 1.29 1.85 -7.11
N SER A 40 1.87 1.03 -6.25
CA SER A 40 2.88 0.04 -6.64
C SER A 40 2.22 -1.21 -7.23
N GLU A 41 2.97 -1.95 -8.05
CA GLU A 41 2.62 -3.25 -8.61
C GLU A 41 2.19 -4.29 -7.55
N TYR A 42 2.63 -4.13 -6.30
CA TYR A 42 2.21 -4.99 -5.18
C TYR A 42 0.75 -4.82 -4.77
N MET A 43 0.03 -3.83 -5.31
CA MET A 43 -1.41 -3.67 -5.11
C MET A 43 -2.26 -4.54 -6.04
N GLU A 44 -1.74 -4.94 -7.21
CA GLU A 44 -2.52 -5.66 -8.24
C GLU A 44 -2.39 -7.19 -8.15
N GLY A 45 -1.68 -7.73 -7.15
CA GLY A 45 -1.46 -9.18 -7.05
C GLY A 45 -0.65 -9.76 -8.21
N ARG A 46 0.03 -8.92 -9.01
CA ARG A 46 0.89 -9.33 -10.11
C ARG A 46 2.28 -9.72 -9.61
N ILE A 47 2.39 -10.80 -8.82
CA ILE A 47 3.52 -11.77 -8.77
C ILE A 47 2.96 -13.10 -8.26
#